data_AF-A0A061P9N3-F1
#
_entry.id   AF-A0A061P9N3-F1
#
_cell.length_a   1.000
_cell.length_b   1.000
_cell.length_c   1.000
_cell.angle_alpha   90.00
_cell.angle_beta   90.00
_cell.angle_gamma   90.00
#
_symmetry.space_group_name_H-M   'P 1'
#
loop_
_entity.id
_entity.type
_entity.pdbx_description
1 polymer ?
#
loop_
_entity_poly.entity_id
_entity_poly.type
_entity_poly.pdbx_seq_one_letter_code
_entity_poly.pdbx_strand_id
1 'polypeptide(L)'
;MEVKEMEELISDYRWMKREVLRLDELLSNMSVKSSNNNLTVNYGIEATLPKGSSGMSAAEYDQLDRRERKLIDRLKRYEEIIDFVELGEDHLQNPIHVVIYSCMMEGMSYRAIATHIEMSKDMVRKHRDNLISHLSQNRHYSQTWRYLKYQKQIV
;
A
#
# COMPACT_ATOMS: atom_id res chain seq x y z
N MET A 1 5.74 15.66 -5.31
CA MET A 1 5.81 14.30 -5.91
C MET A 1 5.52 14.44 -7.40
N GLU A 2 6.06 13.58 -8.26
CA GLU A 2 5.76 13.63 -9.70
C GLU A 2 4.35 13.08 -9.97
N VAL A 3 3.58 13.72 -10.86
CA VAL A 3 2.19 13.33 -11.17
C VAL A 3 2.11 11.89 -11.69
N LYS A 4 3.03 11.51 -12.59
CA LYS A 4 3.09 10.16 -13.18
C LYS A 4 3.36 9.08 -12.13
N GLU A 5 4.22 9.38 -11.16
CA GLU A 5 4.54 8.46 -10.08
C GLU A 5 3.30 8.18 -9.21
N MET A 6 2.49 9.20 -8.95
CA MET A 6 1.25 9.00 -8.20
C MET A 6 0.23 8.16 -8.97
N GLU A 7 0.09 8.37 -10.29
CA GLU A 7 -0.81 7.54 -11.12
C GLU A 7 -0.39 6.05 -11.10
N GLU A 8 0.91 5.79 -11.15
CA GLU A 8 1.47 4.43 -11.05
C GLU A 8 1.18 3.81 -9.68
N LEU A 9 1.41 4.53 -8.58
CA LEU A 9 1.15 4.05 -7.22
C LEU A 9 -0.32 3.66 -6.99
N ILE A 10 -1.25 4.51 -7.43
CA ILE A 10 -2.70 4.23 -7.31
C ILE A 10 -3.06 2.99 -8.12
N SER A 11 -2.53 2.87 -9.34
CA SER A 11 -2.81 1.73 -10.22
C SER A 11 -2.23 0.42 -9.67
N ASP A 12 -1.09 0.52 -9.00
CA ASP A 12 -0.37 -0.62 -8.43
C ASP A 12 -1.01 -1.17 -7.14
N TYR A 13 -1.78 -0.33 -6.43
CA TYR A 13 -2.46 -0.66 -5.17
C TYR A 13 -3.13 -2.04 -5.19
N ARG A 14 -3.94 -2.34 -6.22
CA ARG A 14 -4.71 -3.59 -6.29
C ARG A 14 -3.82 -4.84 -6.28
N TRP A 15 -2.73 -4.83 -7.04
CA TRP A 15 -1.84 -5.99 -7.09
C TRP A 15 -0.96 -6.05 -5.85
N MET A 16 -0.52 -4.90 -5.32
CA MET A 16 0.24 -4.83 -4.08
C MET A 16 -0.56 -5.43 -2.92
N LYS A 17 -1.85 -5.09 -2.79
CA LYS A 17 -2.74 -5.66 -1.77
C LYS A 17 -2.87 -7.18 -1.88
N ARG A 18 -3.00 -7.70 -3.11
CA ARG A 18 -3.00 -9.16 -3.36
C ARG A 18 -1.67 -9.82 -3.00
N GLU A 19 -0.56 -9.15 -3.31
CA GLU A 19 0.77 -9.66 -3.00
C GLU A 19 1.05 -9.64 -1.50
N VAL A 20 0.60 -8.63 -0.76
CA VAL A 20 0.65 -8.62 0.71
C VAL A 20 -0.09 -9.82 1.29
N LEU A 21 -1.33 -10.07 0.85
CA LEU A 21 -2.09 -11.25 1.27
C LEU A 21 -1.34 -12.56 0.98
N ARG A 22 -0.77 -12.69 -0.22
CA ARG A 22 0.01 -13.88 -0.61
C ARG A 22 1.28 -14.05 0.24
N LEU A 23 1.96 -12.95 0.56
CA LEU A 23 3.18 -12.95 1.38
C LEU A 23 2.87 -13.29 2.83
N ASP A 24 1.77 -12.75 3.38
CA ASP A 24 1.30 -13.05 4.73
C ASP A 24 0.95 -14.55 4.87
N GLU A 25 0.18 -15.09 3.91
CA GLU A 25 -0.11 -16.52 3.85
C GLU A 25 1.17 -17.37 3.76
N LEU A 26 2.14 -16.95 2.96
CA LEU A 26 3.40 -17.68 2.80
C LEU A 26 4.23 -17.70 4.08
N LEU A 27 4.30 -16.57 4.80
CA LEU A 27 5.02 -16.45 6.06
C LEU A 27 4.31 -17.23 7.18
N SER A 28 2.99 -17.15 7.25
CA SER A 28 2.17 -17.92 8.18
C SER A 28 2.41 -19.43 8.01
N ASN A 29 2.37 -19.92 6.76
CA ASN A 29 2.65 -21.32 6.44
C ASN A 29 4.09 -21.76 6.74
N MET A 30 5.06 -20.84 6.66
CA MET A 30 6.47 -21.11 6.97
C MET A 30 6.68 -21.22 8.48
N SER A 31 6.04 -20.35 9.26
CA SER A 31 5.98 -20.41 10.73
C SER A 31 5.40 -21.76 11.20
N VAL A 32 4.29 -22.20 10.60
CA VAL A 32 3.66 -23.49 10.91
C VAL A 32 4.57 -24.69 10.59
N LYS A 33 5.36 -24.64 9.51
CA LYS A 33 6.31 -25.71 9.14
C LYS A 33 7.61 -25.70 9.96
N SER A 34 8.01 -24.53 10.45
CA SER A 34 9.18 -24.37 11.32
C SER A 34 8.87 -24.71 12.79
N SER A 35 7.59 -24.92 13.13
CA SER A 35 7.07 -25.35 14.44
C SER A 35 7.46 -26.78 14.88
N ASN A 36 8.65 -27.24 14.51
CA ASN A 36 9.43 -28.17 15.34
C ASN A 36 10.42 -27.42 16.26
N ASN A 37 10.52 -26.09 16.10
CA ASN A 37 11.33 -25.19 16.92
C ASN A 37 10.40 -24.10 17.50
N ASN A 38 10.41 -23.95 18.82
CA ASN A 38 9.49 -23.15 19.65
C ASN A 38 9.57 -21.62 19.46
N LEU A 39 9.45 -21.11 18.24
CA LEU A 39 9.36 -19.67 17.96
C LEU A 39 8.07 -19.40 17.19
N THR A 40 6.95 -19.36 17.91
CA THR A 40 5.67 -18.85 17.39
C THR A 40 5.80 -17.36 17.15
N VAL A 41 6.30 -16.97 15.98
CA VAL A 41 6.11 -15.61 15.48
C VAL A 41 4.72 -15.58 14.85
N ASN A 42 3.79 -14.91 15.55
CA ASN A 42 2.40 -14.79 15.16
C ASN A 42 2.28 -13.81 13.98
N TYR A 43 2.50 -14.34 12.77
CA TYR A 43 2.12 -13.67 11.52
C TYR A 43 0.81 -14.28 11.04
N GLY A 44 -0.29 -13.68 11.46
CA GLY A 44 -1.61 -14.02 10.95
C GLY A 44 -2.68 -13.17 11.61
N ILE A 45 -3.50 -12.52 10.76
CA ILE A 45 -4.87 -11.97 10.90
C ILE A 45 -5.23 -11.15 12.16
N GLU A 46 -4.68 -11.43 13.36
CA GLU A 46 -4.82 -10.64 14.58
C GLU A 46 -4.06 -9.29 14.55
N ALA A 47 -3.25 -9.02 13.51
CA ALA A 47 -2.52 -7.75 13.35
C ALA A 47 -3.37 -6.61 12.75
N THR A 48 -4.66 -6.83 12.45
CA THR A 48 -5.50 -5.91 11.67
C THR A 48 -6.09 -4.72 12.46
N LEU A 49 -5.79 -4.53 13.75
CA LEU A 49 -6.23 -3.36 14.52
C LEU A 49 -5.13 -2.81 15.46
N PRO A 50 -5.07 -1.48 15.69
CA PRO A 50 -3.81 -0.81 16.02
C PRO A 50 -3.58 -0.75 17.53
N LYS A 51 -2.58 -1.47 18.05
CA LYS A 51 -1.90 -1.10 19.32
C LYS A 51 -0.42 -1.50 19.32
N GLY A 52 0.43 -0.48 19.44
CA GLY A 52 1.77 -0.46 20.03
C GLY A 52 2.62 -1.72 19.95
N SER A 53 3.68 -1.64 19.12
CA SER A 53 4.89 -2.48 19.18
C SER A 53 4.65 -3.98 19.37
N SER A 54 4.31 -4.67 18.29
CA SER A 54 4.58 -6.11 18.19
C SER A 54 5.19 -6.44 16.83
N GLY A 55 6.14 -5.60 16.41
CA GLY A 55 7.08 -5.97 15.35
C GLY A 55 8.14 -6.89 15.93
N MET A 56 8.52 -7.91 15.16
CA MET A 56 9.66 -8.76 15.46
C MET A 56 10.89 -7.92 15.83
N SER A 57 11.56 -8.28 16.92
CA SER A 57 12.74 -7.57 17.43
C SER A 57 13.87 -7.60 16.40
N ALA A 58 14.75 -6.59 16.41
CA ALA A 58 15.93 -6.58 15.55
C ALA A 58 16.79 -7.84 15.72
N ALA A 59 16.90 -8.33 16.96
CA ALA A 59 17.65 -9.55 17.27
C ALA A 59 16.98 -10.83 16.72
N GLU A 60 15.65 -10.88 16.67
CA GLU A 60 14.89 -11.99 16.07
C GLU A 60 14.97 -11.94 14.55
N TYR A 61 14.91 -10.74 13.98
CA TYR A 61 15.03 -10.52 12.54
C TYR A 61 16.41 -10.94 12.00
N ASP A 62 17.50 -10.66 12.74
CA ASP A 62 18.85 -11.07 12.34
C ASP A 62 19.09 -12.58 12.37
N GLN A 63 18.32 -13.30 13.21
CA GLN A 63 18.36 -14.75 13.30
C GLN A 63 17.62 -15.45 12.15
N LEU A 64 16.80 -14.72 11.39
CA LEU A 64 16.07 -15.29 10.27
C LEU A 64 16.97 -15.61 9.07
N ASP A 65 16.51 -16.60 8.31
CA ASP A 65 17.12 -16.93 7.04
C ASP A 65 17.04 -15.75 6.06
N ARG A 66 18.04 -15.64 5.18
CA ARG A 66 18.10 -14.58 4.16
C ARG A 66 16.84 -14.53 3.29
N ARG A 67 16.17 -15.67 3.09
CA ARG A 67 14.93 -15.77 2.32
C ARG A 67 13.75 -15.16 3.08
N GLU A 68 13.62 -15.47 4.36
CA GLU A 68 12.56 -14.95 5.24
C GLU A 68 12.67 -13.43 5.40
N ARG A 69 13.88 -12.94 5.68
CA ARG A 69 14.16 -11.49 5.74
C ARG A 69 13.69 -10.74 4.50
N LYS A 70 14.05 -11.25 3.30
CA LYS A 70 13.64 -10.64 2.03
C LYS A 70 12.12 -10.63 1.83
N LEU A 71 11.40 -11.64 2.31
CA LEU A 71 9.94 -11.69 2.24
C LEU A 71 9.31 -10.65 3.17
N ILE A 72 9.81 -10.56 4.41
CA ILE A 72 9.35 -9.58 5.40
C ILE A 72 9.63 -8.15 4.93
N ASP A 73 10.83 -7.87 4.40
CA ASP A 73 11.16 -6.54 3.86
C ASP A 73 10.28 -6.16 2.67
N ARG A 74 9.91 -7.14 1.85
CA ARG A 74 8.98 -6.93 0.73
C ARG A 74 7.58 -6.64 1.25
N LEU A 75 7.08 -7.43 2.21
CA LEU A 75 5.78 -7.24 2.83
C LEU A 75 5.67 -5.84 3.46
N LYS A 76 6.62 -5.46 4.33
CA LYS A 76 6.67 -4.13 4.95
C LYS A 76 6.70 -3.00 3.93
N ARG A 77 7.44 -3.18 2.83
CA ARG A 77 7.48 -2.19 1.74
C ARG A 77 6.12 -2.00 1.09
N TYR A 78 5.40 -3.08 0.82
CA TYR A 78 4.09 -2.98 0.19
C TYR A 78 3.04 -2.44 1.15
N GLU A 79 3.07 -2.82 2.43
CA GLU A 79 2.20 -2.25 3.46
C GLU A 79 2.36 -0.73 3.56
N GLU A 80 3.60 -0.23 3.68
CA GLU A 80 3.84 1.22 3.74
C GLU A 80 3.36 1.98 2.49
N ILE A 81 3.47 1.36 1.31
CA ILE A 81 2.97 1.97 0.06
C ILE A 81 1.43 1.95 0.03
N ILE A 82 0.81 0.86 0.47
CA ILE A 82 -0.65 0.72 0.58
C ILE A 82 -1.18 1.78 1.55
N ASP A 83 -0.61 1.88 2.76
CA ASP A 83 -0.98 2.86 3.77
C ASP A 83 -0.84 4.29 3.24
N PHE A 84 0.22 4.56 2.46
CA PHE A 84 0.41 5.85 1.82
C PHE A 84 -0.69 6.17 0.80
N VAL A 85 -1.07 5.21 -0.05
CA VAL A 85 -2.15 5.38 -1.03
C VAL A 85 -3.50 5.57 -0.31
N GLU A 86 -3.79 4.80 0.74
CA GLU A 86 -5.02 4.96 1.53
C GLU A 86 -5.11 6.33 2.21
N LEU A 87 -3.99 6.84 2.76
CA LEU A 87 -3.91 8.21 3.28
C LEU A 87 -4.21 9.28 2.20
N GLY A 88 -3.97 8.97 0.93
CA GLY A 88 -4.30 9.85 -0.18
C GLY A 88 -5.80 10.11 -0.30
N GLU A 89 -6.64 9.14 0.04
CA GLU A 89 -8.10 9.27 0.01
C GLU A 89 -8.60 10.28 1.05
N ASP A 90 -8.01 10.29 2.26
CA ASP A 90 -8.34 11.22 3.35
C ASP A 90 -8.06 12.69 3.01
N HIS A 91 -7.17 12.94 2.04
CA HIS A 91 -6.83 14.28 1.60
C HIS A 91 -7.77 14.82 0.50
N LEU A 92 -8.70 14.02 -0.01
CA LEU A 92 -9.64 14.43 -1.05
C LEU A 92 -10.93 15.00 -0.42
N GLN A 93 -11.26 16.24 -0.78
CA GLN A 93 -12.47 16.90 -0.27
C GLN A 93 -13.70 16.71 -1.17
N ASN A 94 -13.49 16.51 -2.47
CA ASN A 94 -14.57 16.39 -3.44
C ASN A 94 -15.07 14.93 -3.47
N PRO A 95 -16.37 14.66 -3.24
CA PRO A 95 -16.91 13.30 -3.24
C PRO A 95 -16.72 12.58 -4.58
N ILE A 96 -16.77 13.29 -5.70
CA ILE A 96 -16.52 12.71 -7.03
C ILE A 96 -15.06 12.28 -7.15
N HIS A 97 -14.13 13.05 -6.59
CA HIS A 97 -12.71 12.70 -6.60
C HIS A 97 -12.43 11.48 -5.71
N VAL A 98 -13.07 11.39 -4.54
CA VAL A 98 -13.00 10.20 -3.67
C VAL A 98 -13.45 8.97 -4.46
N VAL A 99 -14.65 8.99 -5.04
CA VAL A 99 -15.16 7.83 -5.80
C VAL A 99 -14.25 7.45 -6.98
N ILE A 100 -13.76 8.43 -7.75
CA ILE A 100 -12.82 8.14 -8.86
C ILE A 100 -11.54 7.51 -8.31
N TYR A 101 -11.01 8.03 -7.20
CA TYR A 101 -9.81 7.51 -6.56
C TYR A 101 -10.01 6.07 -6.08
N SER A 102 -11.09 5.77 -5.36
CA SER A 102 -11.41 4.41 -4.92
C SER A 102 -11.57 3.45 -6.10
N CYS A 103 -12.25 3.86 -7.18
CA CYS A 103 -12.35 3.03 -8.38
C CYS A 103 -11.00 2.79 -9.07
N MET A 104 -10.09 3.77 -9.05
CA MET A 104 -8.73 3.60 -9.56
C MET A 104 -7.94 2.60 -8.71
N MET A 105 -8.04 2.68 -7.37
CA MET A 105 -7.44 1.71 -6.45
C MET A 105 -7.96 0.29 -6.68
N GLU A 106 -9.25 0.13 -7.00
CA GLU A 106 -9.85 -1.16 -7.37
C GLU A 106 -9.38 -1.68 -8.74
N GLY A 107 -8.64 -0.88 -9.50
CA GLY A 107 -8.17 -1.20 -10.84
C GLY A 107 -9.27 -1.19 -11.90
N MET A 108 -10.32 -0.39 -11.71
CA MET A 108 -11.36 -0.20 -12.72
C MET A 108 -10.81 0.56 -13.93
N SER A 109 -11.25 0.18 -15.13
CA SER A 109 -10.91 0.94 -16.34
C SER A 109 -11.63 2.30 -16.36
N TYR A 110 -11.04 3.32 -16.98
CA TYR A 110 -11.70 4.63 -17.15
C TYR A 110 -13.08 4.56 -17.80
N ARG A 111 -13.34 3.54 -18.64
CA ARG A 111 -14.67 3.31 -19.22
C ARG A 111 -15.66 2.84 -18.16
N ALA A 112 -15.25 1.90 -17.31
CA ALA A 112 -16.06 1.40 -16.21
C ALA A 112 -16.35 2.50 -15.18
N ILE A 113 -15.35 3.32 -14.84
CA ILE A 113 -15.50 4.48 -13.94
C ILE A 113 -16.50 5.49 -14.53
N ALA A 114 -16.36 5.81 -15.82
CA ALA A 114 -17.28 6.71 -16.52
C ALA A 114 -18.73 6.20 -16.48
N THR A 115 -18.93 4.91 -16.67
CA THR A 115 -20.26 4.28 -16.55
C THR A 115 -20.77 4.28 -15.11
N HIS A 116 -19.91 4.03 -14.12
CA HIS A 116 -20.29 4.00 -12.70
C HIS A 116 -20.76 5.36 -12.17
N ILE A 117 -20.13 6.46 -12.61
CA ILE A 117 -20.42 7.83 -12.16
C ILE A 117 -21.38 8.55 -13.13
N GLU A 118 -21.79 7.90 -14.22
CA GLU A 118 -22.63 8.48 -15.28
C GLU A 118 -22.03 9.74 -15.92
N MET A 119 -20.72 9.72 -16.16
CA MET A 119 -19.97 10.84 -16.74
C MET A 119 -19.27 10.44 -18.03
N SER A 120 -18.88 11.44 -18.85
CA SER A 120 -18.05 11.16 -20.00
C SER A 120 -16.64 10.75 -19.58
N LYS A 121 -16.00 9.86 -20.36
CA LYS A 121 -14.61 9.41 -20.14
C LYS A 121 -13.63 10.58 -20.02
N ASP A 122 -13.85 11.65 -20.80
CA ASP A 122 -12.97 12.82 -20.80
C ASP A 122 -13.16 13.67 -19.54
N MET A 123 -14.37 13.74 -18.99
CA MET A 123 -14.59 14.37 -17.70
C MET A 123 -13.93 13.56 -16.58
N VAL A 124 -14.03 12.23 -16.58
CA VAL A 124 -13.31 11.38 -15.62
C VAL A 124 -11.80 11.62 -15.68
N ARG A 125 -11.22 11.72 -16.88
CA ARG A 125 -9.80 12.06 -17.04
C ARG A 125 -9.45 13.43 -16.45
N LYS A 126 -10.27 14.45 -16.70
CA LYS A 126 -10.08 15.79 -16.10
C LYS A 126 -10.16 15.74 -14.57
N HIS A 127 -11.14 15.02 -14.02
CA HIS A 127 -11.27 14.85 -12.57
C HIS A 127 -10.07 14.13 -11.97
N ARG A 128 -9.57 13.08 -12.64
CA ARG A 128 -8.32 12.41 -12.28
C ARG A 128 -7.12 13.37 -12.32
N ASP A 129 -6.95 14.14 -13.39
CA ASP A 129 -5.78 15.03 -13.49
C ASP A 129 -5.81 16.09 -12.38
N ASN A 130 -7.01 16.59 -12.07
CA ASN A 130 -7.24 17.51 -10.97
C ASN A 130 -6.96 16.88 -9.60
N LEU A 131 -7.42 15.64 -9.35
CA LEU A 131 -7.19 14.98 -8.06
C LEU A 131 -5.71 14.64 -7.86
N ILE A 132 -5.01 14.14 -8.89
CA ILE A 132 -3.58 13.83 -8.80
C ILE A 132 -2.76 15.10 -8.61
N SER A 133 -3.11 16.18 -9.30
CA SER A 133 -2.50 17.49 -9.11
C SER A 133 -2.70 17.99 -7.68
N HIS A 134 -3.92 17.86 -7.12
CA HIS A 134 -4.23 18.25 -5.75
C HIS A 134 -3.38 17.49 -4.72
N LEU A 135 -3.31 16.16 -4.84
CA LEU A 135 -2.49 15.32 -3.96
C LEU A 135 -1.00 15.64 -4.10
N SER A 136 -0.53 15.92 -5.31
CA SER A 136 0.87 16.26 -5.58
C SER A 136 1.26 17.61 -4.98
N GLN A 137 0.33 18.57 -4.90
CA GLN A 137 0.52 19.89 -4.30
C GLN A 137 0.43 19.86 -2.77
N ASN A 138 -0.20 18.84 -2.19
CA ASN A 138 -0.26 18.69 -0.74
C ASN A 138 1.16 18.45 -0.17
N ARG A 139 1.66 19.43 0.60
CA ARG A 139 3.02 19.41 1.15
C ARG A 139 3.23 18.25 2.11
N HIS A 140 2.27 17.98 2.99
CA HIS A 140 2.37 16.91 3.97
C HIS A 140 2.45 15.56 3.26
N TYR A 141 1.53 15.32 2.33
CA TYR A 141 1.49 14.10 1.53
C TYR A 141 2.78 13.87 0.74
N SER A 142 3.26 14.90 0.02
CA SER A 142 4.53 14.84 -0.70
C SER A 142 5.74 14.61 0.20
N GLN A 143 5.73 15.11 1.44
CA GLN A 143 6.82 14.92 2.39
C GLN A 143 6.83 13.50 2.96
N THR A 144 5.66 12.94 3.28
CA THR A 144 5.51 11.53 3.69
C THR A 144 6.10 10.59 2.64
N TRP A 145 5.78 10.82 1.37
CA TRP A 145 6.35 10.03 0.27
C TRP A 145 7.88 10.11 0.19
N ARG A 146 8.45 11.31 0.34
CA ARG A 146 9.90 11.50 0.34
C ARG A 146 10.57 10.77 1.51
N TYR A 147 9.94 10.78 2.67
CA TYR A 147 10.43 10.07 3.84
C TYR A 147 10.45 8.56 3.62
N LEU A 148 9.36 7.99 3.10
CA LEU A 148 9.26 6.57 2.74
C LEU A 148 10.34 6.16 1.74
N LYS A 149 10.58 6.99 0.71
CA LYS A 149 11.68 6.78 -0.25
C LYS A 149 13.06 6.79 0.42
N TYR A 150 13.29 7.75 1.32
CA TYR A 150 14.59 7.92 1.98
C TYR A 150 14.91 6.78 2.94
N GLN A 151 13.94 6.32 3.73
CA GLN A 151 14.11 5.19 4.65
C GLN A 151 14.58 3.90 3.94
N LYS A 152 14.30 3.77 2.63
CA LYS A 152 14.62 2.57 1.83
C LYS A 152 15.88 2.74 0.95
N GLN A 153 16.56 3.90 0.98
CA GLN A 153 17.84 4.11 0.29
C GLN A 153 19.07 3.78 1.17
N ILE A 154 18.86 3.35 2.42
CA ILE A 154 19.92 2.97 3.35
C ILE A 154 19.65 1.55 3.87
N VAL A 155 19.67 0.54 2.99
CA VAL A 155 20.10 -0.85 3.27
C VAL A 155 20.58 -1.48 1.97
#